data_AF-A0AAW7GSY2-F1
#
_entry.id   AF-A0AAW7GSY2-F1
#
_cell.length_a   1.000
_cell.length_b   1.000
_cell.length_c   1.000
_cell.angle_alpha   90.00
_cell.angle_beta   90.00
_cell.angle_gamma   90.00
#
_symmetry.space_group_name_H-M   'P 1'
#
loop_
_entity.id
_entity.type
_entity.pdbx_description
1 polymer ?
#
loop_
_entity_poly.entity_id
_entity_poly.type
_entity_poly.pdbx_seq_one_letter_code
_entity_poly.pdbx_strand_id
1 'polypeptide(L)'
;MSLPRLSLTDARHLHLAAQGLLKKTRRRATPADILTTISRMSLLQIDTINIVARSPYLVLFSRLGDYSPQWLDDALQQGALMEYWAHEACFLPRSDFMLIRHRMLAPEKMGWKYKAAWMKEHAHEIEQLLQHIQHNGPVRSADFEHPRKGASGWWEWKPHKRHLEGLFTAGKVMVVERRNFQRVYDLTHRVMPHWDDERDLLSQEDAESAMLDNSARSLGIFREQWLADYYRLKRPALKNWCNVRAQQQQIIPVDVEGLGTLWLHSHFQPLLEQALAGKLTATHSAVLSPFDPVVWDRKRAEQLFDFSYRLECYTPAPKRQYGYFVLPLLHRGQLVGRMDAKMHRKTGVLDVISLWLQDGVKPGVTLQKGLFQAIDDFARWQQATRVTLGRYPEGLFADVRHGWEIDPAL
;
A
#
# COMPACT_ATOMS: atom_id res chain seq x y z
N MET A 1 -15.73 -18.27 -29.91
CA MET A 1 -16.73 -18.13 -28.84
C MET A 1 -16.83 -16.66 -28.47
N SER A 2 -18.02 -16.14 -28.20
CA SER A 2 -18.17 -14.76 -27.70
C SER A 2 -17.54 -14.64 -26.31
N LEU A 3 -16.88 -13.50 -26.05
CA LEU A 3 -16.29 -13.23 -24.74
C LEU A 3 -17.40 -13.08 -23.68
N PRO A 4 -17.17 -13.52 -22.42
CA PRO A 4 -18.06 -13.18 -21.32
C PRO A 4 -18.19 -11.66 -21.19
N ARG A 5 -19.41 -11.15 -21.11
CA ARG A 5 -19.69 -9.72 -21.04
C ARG A 5 -20.04 -9.31 -19.61
N LEU A 6 -19.34 -8.31 -19.09
CA LEU A 6 -19.51 -7.78 -17.74
C LEU A 6 -19.95 -6.32 -17.77
N SER A 7 -20.78 -5.94 -16.80
CA SER A 7 -20.99 -4.52 -16.52
C SER A 7 -19.73 -3.90 -15.91
N LEU A 8 -19.60 -2.57 -15.96
CA LEU A 8 -18.52 -1.88 -15.25
C LEU A 8 -18.57 -2.13 -13.73
N THR A 9 -19.78 -2.27 -13.18
CA THR A 9 -20.00 -2.60 -11.76
C THR A 9 -19.43 -3.98 -11.41
N ASP A 10 -19.64 -4.99 -12.25
CA ASP A 10 -19.08 -6.32 -12.03
C ASP A 10 -17.56 -6.33 -12.10
N ALA A 11 -16.97 -5.59 -13.03
CA ALA A 11 -15.52 -5.42 -13.10
C ALA A 11 -14.97 -4.77 -11.82
N ARG A 12 -15.62 -3.73 -11.29
CA ARG A 12 -15.26 -3.13 -9.98
C ARG A 12 -15.38 -4.15 -8.85
N HIS A 13 -16.44 -4.95 -8.83
CA HIS A 13 -16.62 -5.98 -7.80
C HIS A 13 -15.54 -7.05 -7.87
N LEU A 14 -15.16 -7.54 -9.06
CA LEU A 14 -14.07 -8.50 -9.23
C LEU A 14 -12.74 -7.91 -8.76
N HIS A 15 -12.45 -6.66 -9.09
CA HIS A 15 -11.25 -5.96 -8.61
C HIS A 15 -11.23 -5.83 -7.08
N LEU A 16 -12.32 -5.38 -6.47
CA LEU A 16 -12.44 -5.25 -5.02
C LEU A 16 -12.42 -6.61 -4.32
N ALA A 17 -12.93 -7.66 -4.98
CA ALA A 17 -12.78 -9.03 -4.50
C ALA A 17 -11.30 -9.40 -4.49
N ALA A 18 -10.52 -9.13 -5.53
CA ALA A 18 -9.08 -9.41 -5.51
C ALA A 18 -8.35 -8.65 -4.39
N GLN A 19 -8.75 -7.40 -4.14
CA GLN A 19 -8.16 -6.53 -3.11
C GLN A 19 -8.64 -6.79 -1.66
N GLY A 20 -9.63 -7.66 -1.46
CA GLY A 20 -10.18 -7.96 -0.12
C GLY A 20 -11.13 -6.89 0.42
N LEU A 21 -11.75 -6.13 -0.48
CA LEU A 21 -12.64 -5.01 -0.16
C LEU A 21 -14.10 -5.21 -0.63
N LEU A 22 -14.43 -6.34 -1.26
CA LEU A 22 -15.80 -6.58 -1.72
C LEU A 22 -16.82 -6.60 -0.55
N LYS A 23 -16.44 -7.23 0.57
CA LYS A 23 -17.28 -7.42 1.76
C LYS A 23 -16.46 -7.15 3.02
N LYS A 24 -17.08 -6.55 4.03
CA LYS A 24 -16.48 -6.40 5.37
C LYS A 24 -16.24 -7.77 6.00
N THR A 25 -15.04 -8.01 6.52
CA THR A 25 -14.76 -9.20 7.33
C THR A 25 -15.58 -9.15 8.61
N ARG A 26 -16.34 -10.23 8.90
CA ARG A 26 -17.22 -10.29 10.10
C ARG A 26 -16.52 -10.80 11.35
N ARG A 27 -15.46 -11.60 11.19
CA ARG A 27 -14.66 -12.09 12.31
C ARG A 27 -13.65 -11.03 12.76
N ARG A 28 -13.23 -11.11 14.02
CA ARG A 28 -12.11 -10.30 14.52
C ARG A 28 -10.82 -10.67 13.78
N ALA A 29 -9.98 -9.66 13.55
CA ALA A 29 -8.65 -9.85 12.98
C ALA A 29 -7.73 -10.56 13.98
N THR A 30 -6.72 -11.25 13.45
CA THR A 30 -5.67 -11.96 14.17
C THR A 30 -4.31 -11.54 13.62
N PRO A 31 -3.19 -11.73 14.36
CA PRO A 31 -1.86 -11.36 13.87
C PRO A 31 -1.50 -11.99 12.50
N ALA A 32 -1.94 -13.23 12.25
CA ALA A 32 -1.68 -13.93 11.00
C ALA A 32 -2.30 -13.23 9.77
N ASP A 33 -3.37 -12.44 9.98
CA ASP A 33 -4.07 -11.76 8.90
C ASP A 33 -3.25 -10.65 8.24
N ILE A 34 -2.22 -10.14 8.92
CA ILE A 34 -1.29 -9.16 8.37
C ILE A 34 -0.58 -9.73 7.15
N LEU A 35 0.11 -10.88 7.33
CA LEU A 35 0.82 -11.53 6.24
C LEU A 35 -0.17 -11.96 5.15
N THR A 36 -1.30 -12.58 5.51
CA THR A 36 -2.32 -12.97 4.52
C THR A 36 -2.82 -11.80 3.68
N THR A 37 -3.06 -10.64 4.29
CA THR A 37 -3.55 -9.46 3.59
C THR A 37 -2.47 -8.85 2.70
N ILE A 38 -1.22 -8.80 3.17
CA ILE A 38 -0.10 -8.31 2.36
C ILE A 38 0.19 -9.26 1.20
N SER A 39 0.23 -10.57 1.41
CA SER A 39 0.42 -11.57 0.34
C SER A 39 -0.72 -11.55 -0.70
N ARG A 40 -1.96 -11.26 -0.27
CA ARG A 40 -3.08 -11.04 -1.20
C ARG A 40 -2.84 -9.85 -2.11
N MET A 41 -2.40 -8.71 -1.55
CA MET A 41 -2.05 -7.51 -2.32
C MET A 41 -0.66 -7.62 -2.97
N SER A 42 0.12 -8.65 -2.63
CA SER A 42 1.52 -8.88 -2.99
C SER A 42 2.51 -7.86 -2.42
N LEU A 43 2.10 -6.62 -2.16
CA LEU A 43 2.93 -5.59 -1.52
C LEU A 43 2.08 -4.55 -0.80
N LEU A 44 2.66 -3.93 0.23
CA LEU A 44 2.03 -2.87 1.02
C LEU A 44 2.93 -1.63 1.05
N GLN A 45 2.50 -0.55 0.37
CA GLN A 45 3.29 0.68 0.32
C GLN A 45 3.40 1.36 1.70
N ILE A 46 4.63 1.78 2.01
CA ILE A 46 5.01 2.55 3.18
C ILE A 46 5.01 4.03 2.79
N ASP A 47 4.25 4.83 3.55
CA ASP A 47 4.31 6.29 3.50
C ASP A 47 4.43 6.85 4.92
N THR A 48 5.18 7.93 5.08
CA THR A 48 5.53 8.50 6.39
C THR A 48 4.53 9.53 6.91
N ILE A 49 3.63 10.04 6.08
CA ILE A 49 2.68 11.09 6.47
C ILE A 49 1.75 10.54 7.57
N ASN A 50 1.65 11.28 8.68
CA ASN A 50 0.91 10.83 9.87
C ASN A 50 -0.11 11.88 10.35
N ILE A 51 -0.93 12.39 9.44
CA ILE A 51 -2.00 13.35 9.76
C ILE A 51 -3.19 12.65 10.43
N VAL A 52 -3.61 11.52 9.88
CA VAL A 52 -4.62 10.63 10.48
C VAL A 52 -3.98 9.33 10.93
N ALA A 53 -3.43 8.56 10.01
CA ALA A 53 -2.56 7.42 10.24
C ALA A 53 -1.60 7.29 9.05
N ARG A 54 -0.49 6.60 9.25
CA ARG A 54 0.41 6.27 8.14
C ARG A 54 -0.26 5.24 7.23
N SER A 55 -0.04 5.41 5.92
CA SER A 55 -0.69 4.59 4.88
C SER A 55 -0.70 3.08 5.14
N PRO A 56 0.42 2.40 5.47
CA PRO A 56 0.42 0.94 5.57
C PRO A 56 -0.59 0.43 6.61
N TYR A 57 -0.74 1.15 7.73
CA TYR A 57 -1.70 0.75 8.75
C TYR A 57 -3.15 1.00 8.32
N LEU A 58 -3.42 2.09 7.60
CA LEU A 58 -4.75 2.42 7.09
C LEU A 58 -5.20 1.48 5.96
N VAL A 59 -4.30 1.08 5.06
CA VAL A 59 -4.61 0.09 4.02
C VAL A 59 -5.02 -1.24 4.69
N LEU A 60 -4.28 -1.70 5.69
CA LEU A 60 -4.65 -2.90 6.46
C LEU A 60 -5.99 -2.72 7.20
N PHE A 61 -6.22 -1.59 7.87
CA PHE A 61 -7.47 -1.29 8.57
C PHE A 61 -8.70 -1.45 7.66
N SER A 62 -8.64 -0.91 6.44
CA SER A 62 -9.77 -0.97 5.51
C SER A 62 -10.14 -2.42 5.08
N ARG A 63 -9.24 -3.40 5.22
CA ARG A 63 -9.51 -4.84 4.97
C ARG A 63 -9.81 -5.62 6.24
N LEU A 64 -9.12 -5.30 7.34
CA LEU A 64 -9.14 -6.07 8.58
C LEU A 64 -10.17 -5.56 9.61
N GLY A 65 -10.60 -4.31 9.49
CA GLY A 65 -11.33 -3.62 10.55
C GLY A 65 -10.41 -3.27 11.71
N ASP A 66 -10.96 -3.27 12.93
CA ASP A 66 -10.18 -2.99 14.14
C ASP A 66 -9.13 -4.09 14.40
N TYR A 67 -7.84 -3.70 14.35
CA TYR A 67 -6.69 -4.57 14.59
C TYR A 67 -5.57 -3.75 15.24
N SER A 68 -4.67 -4.43 15.97
CA SER A 68 -3.51 -3.77 16.58
C SER A 68 -2.46 -3.41 15.52
N PRO A 69 -2.09 -2.12 15.37
CA PRO A 69 -1.02 -1.71 14.45
C PRO A 69 0.32 -2.39 14.72
N GLN A 70 0.58 -2.77 15.98
CA GLN A 70 1.81 -3.46 16.41
C GLN A 70 2.04 -4.77 15.65
N TRP A 71 0.99 -5.45 15.20
CA TRP A 71 1.14 -6.72 14.46
C TRP A 71 1.88 -6.58 13.14
N LEU A 72 1.84 -5.40 12.49
CA LEU A 72 2.65 -5.15 11.29
C LEU A 72 4.14 -5.04 11.63
N ASP A 73 4.46 -4.35 12.72
CA ASP A 73 5.83 -4.18 13.18
C ASP A 73 6.39 -5.52 13.69
N ASP A 74 5.58 -6.31 14.41
CA ASP A 74 5.91 -7.67 14.86
C ASP A 74 6.17 -8.60 13.67
N ALA A 75 5.36 -8.54 12.61
CA ALA A 75 5.53 -9.37 11.42
C ALA A 75 6.85 -9.05 10.67
N LEU A 76 7.30 -7.79 10.68
CA LEU A 76 8.62 -7.42 10.19
C LEU A 76 9.72 -7.97 11.13
N GLN A 77 9.59 -7.76 12.44
CA GLN A 77 10.59 -8.17 13.43
C GLN A 77 10.80 -9.69 13.48
N GLN A 78 9.72 -10.46 13.33
CA GLN A 78 9.77 -11.92 13.26
C GLN A 78 10.29 -12.44 11.91
N GLY A 79 10.53 -11.53 10.95
CA GLY A 79 11.02 -11.87 9.63
C GLY A 79 9.97 -12.55 8.75
N ALA A 80 8.67 -12.38 9.00
CA ALA A 80 7.62 -12.80 8.06
C ALA A 80 7.53 -11.84 6.86
N LEU A 81 7.83 -10.56 7.11
CA LEU A 81 7.90 -9.50 6.12
C LEU A 81 9.34 -8.99 5.96
N MET A 82 9.59 -8.31 4.86
CA MET A 82 10.79 -7.51 4.61
C MET A 82 10.40 -6.14 4.04
N GLU A 83 11.32 -5.19 4.10
CA GLU A 83 11.17 -3.91 3.41
C GLU A 83 12.04 -3.82 2.17
N TYR A 84 11.47 -3.39 1.04
CA TYR A 84 12.27 -3.01 -0.11
C TYR A 84 11.53 -2.11 -1.11
N TRP A 85 12.24 -1.68 -2.16
CA TRP A 85 11.70 -0.93 -3.29
C TRP A 85 10.98 -1.86 -4.29
N ALA A 86 9.65 -1.95 -4.18
CA ALA A 86 8.80 -2.68 -5.13
C ALA A 86 8.00 -1.70 -6.01
N HIS A 87 6.88 -1.16 -5.51
CA HIS A 87 6.20 -0.01 -6.11
C HIS A 87 6.92 1.29 -5.70
N GLU A 88 6.89 1.57 -4.40
CA GLU A 88 7.81 2.49 -3.73
C GLU A 88 8.46 1.75 -2.56
N ALA A 89 8.73 2.40 -1.43
CA ALA A 89 9.09 1.65 -0.23
C ALA A 89 7.88 0.82 0.19
N CYS A 90 8.06 -0.49 0.33
CA CYS A 90 6.97 -1.42 0.61
C CYS A 90 7.38 -2.44 1.68
N PHE A 91 6.39 -2.91 2.45
CA PHE A 91 6.46 -4.21 3.08
C PHE A 91 6.11 -5.28 2.03
N LEU A 92 6.88 -6.37 2.04
CA LEU A 92 6.76 -7.51 1.14
C LEU A 92 6.82 -8.81 1.97
N PRO A 93 6.13 -9.89 1.58
CA PRO A 93 6.41 -11.21 2.12
C PRO A 93 7.90 -11.52 1.99
N ARG A 94 8.52 -12.11 3.02
CA ARG A 94 9.95 -12.42 2.98
C ARG A 94 10.33 -13.37 1.83
N SER A 95 9.42 -14.25 1.43
CA SER A 95 9.58 -15.12 0.26
C SER A 95 9.88 -14.35 -1.03
N ASP A 96 9.42 -13.10 -1.12
CA ASP A 96 9.55 -12.28 -2.32
C ASP A 96 10.95 -11.66 -2.46
N PHE A 97 11.89 -12.00 -1.56
CA PHE A 97 13.29 -11.58 -1.68
C PHE A 97 13.88 -11.99 -3.04
N MET A 98 13.56 -13.20 -3.51
CA MET A 98 13.97 -13.69 -4.84
C MET A 98 13.50 -12.78 -5.98
N LEU A 99 12.31 -12.18 -5.85
CA LEU A 99 11.76 -11.32 -6.88
C LEU A 99 12.55 -10.01 -6.97
N ILE A 100 12.95 -9.44 -5.83
CA ILE A 100 13.59 -8.12 -5.77
C ILE A 100 15.12 -8.17 -5.78
N ARG A 101 15.73 -9.34 -5.58
CA ARG A 101 17.18 -9.49 -5.43
C ARG A 101 17.97 -8.97 -6.64
N HIS A 102 17.49 -9.19 -7.86
CA HIS A 102 18.13 -8.65 -9.07
C HIS A 102 18.28 -7.11 -9.04
N ARG A 103 17.37 -6.39 -8.37
CA ARG A 103 17.45 -4.92 -8.20
C ARG A 103 18.53 -4.52 -7.19
N MET A 104 18.73 -5.32 -6.16
CA MET A 104 19.80 -5.10 -5.15
C MET A 104 21.19 -5.34 -5.75
N LEU A 105 21.31 -6.30 -6.66
CA LEU A 105 22.56 -6.63 -7.35
C LEU A 105 22.92 -5.64 -8.47
N ALA A 106 21.94 -4.88 -8.97
CA ALA A 106 22.12 -3.82 -9.96
C ALA A 106 21.58 -2.46 -9.45
N PRO A 107 22.06 -1.94 -8.30
CA PRO A 107 21.47 -0.79 -7.64
C PRO A 107 21.62 0.51 -8.45
N GLU A 108 22.59 0.60 -9.36
CA GLU A 108 22.76 1.70 -10.30
C GLU A 108 21.54 1.91 -11.21
N LYS A 109 20.74 0.86 -11.47
CA LYS A 109 19.50 0.95 -12.26
C LYS A 109 18.31 1.55 -11.47
N MET A 110 18.47 1.74 -10.16
CA MET A 110 17.43 2.26 -9.25
C MET A 110 17.29 3.79 -9.28
N GLY A 111 18.07 4.48 -10.10
CA GLY A 111 17.96 5.92 -10.31
C GLY A 111 18.28 6.71 -9.04
N TRP A 112 17.45 7.69 -8.66
CA TRP A 112 17.72 8.56 -7.51
C TRP A 112 17.82 7.82 -6.16
N LYS A 113 17.30 6.59 -6.06
CA LYS A 113 17.36 5.71 -4.88
C LYS A 113 18.77 5.20 -4.58
N TYR A 114 19.70 5.30 -5.54
CA TYR A 114 21.11 4.93 -5.38
C TYR A 114 22.03 5.92 -6.07
N LYS A 115 23.04 6.43 -5.36
CA LYS A 115 23.99 7.41 -5.90
C LYS A 115 25.39 6.81 -5.95
N ALA A 116 25.78 6.23 -7.09
CA ALA A 116 27.07 5.55 -7.24
C ALA A 116 28.29 6.42 -6.89
N ALA A 117 28.28 7.70 -7.30
CA ALA A 117 29.34 8.65 -6.97
C ALA A 117 29.54 8.80 -5.46
N TRP A 118 28.44 8.86 -4.71
CA TRP A 118 28.46 8.94 -3.25
C TRP A 118 29.09 7.70 -2.60
N MET A 119 28.67 6.52 -3.08
CA MET A 119 29.19 5.25 -2.55
C MET A 119 30.69 5.09 -2.81
N LYS A 120 31.18 5.62 -3.93
CA LYS A 120 32.60 5.65 -4.27
C LYS A 120 33.39 6.65 -3.42
N GLU A 121 32.86 7.86 -3.28
CA GLU A 121 33.48 8.95 -2.49
C GLU A 121 33.65 8.57 -1.02
N HIS A 122 32.64 7.93 -0.42
CA HIS A 122 32.63 7.56 1.00
C HIS A 122 32.90 6.07 1.24
N ALA A 123 33.58 5.37 0.32
CA ALA A 123 33.76 3.92 0.38
C ALA A 123 34.37 3.43 1.71
N HIS A 124 35.37 4.15 2.23
CA HIS A 124 36.02 3.81 3.50
C HIS A 124 35.08 3.93 4.70
N GLU A 125 34.28 5.00 4.79
CA GLU A 125 33.27 5.19 5.85
C GLU A 125 32.17 4.13 5.79
N ILE A 126 31.76 3.76 4.58
CA ILE A 126 30.75 2.73 4.36
C ILE A 126 31.25 1.35 4.80
N GLU A 127 32.52 1.04 4.51
CA GLU A 127 33.15 -0.20 4.97
C GLU A 127 33.25 -0.26 6.49
N GLN A 128 33.70 0.82 7.13
CA GLN A 128 33.73 0.90 8.59
C GLN A 128 32.33 0.75 9.21
N LEU A 129 31.30 1.33 8.59
CA LEU A 129 29.91 1.15 9.03
C LEU A 129 29.46 -0.31 8.93
N LEU A 130 29.78 -1.02 7.84
CA LEU A 130 29.48 -2.46 7.71
C LEU A 130 30.20 -3.29 8.77
N GLN A 131 31.49 -3.00 9.03
CA GLN A 131 32.24 -3.64 10.10
C GLN A 131 31.62 -3.33 11.48
N HIS A 132 31.17 -2.10 11.71
CA HIS A 132 30.49 -1.75 12.95
C HIS A 132 29.22 -2.57 13.15
N ILE A 133 28.37 -2.72 12.13
CA ILE A 133 27.16 -3.56 12.19
C ILE A 133 27.53 -5.03 12.40
N GLN A 134 28.59 -5.51 11.75
CA GLN A 134 29.11 -6.87 11.96
C GLN A 134 29.49 -7.08 13.44
N HIS A 135 30.20 -6.18 14.09
CA HIS A 135 30.66 -6.40 15.46
C HIS A 135 29.60 -6.07 16.53
N ASN A 136 28.76 -5.05 16.31
CA ASN A 136 27.88 -4.49 17.34
C ASN A 136 26.39 -4.80 17.11
N GLY A 137 26.03 -5.37 15.96
CA GLY A 137 24.66 -5.71 15.61
C GLY A 137 23.90 -4.57 14.91
N PRO A 138 22.55 -4.67 14.85
CA PRO A 138 21.72 -3.76 14.07
C PRO A 138 21.77 -2.30 14.52
N VAL A 139 21.68 -1.36 13.58
CA VAL A 139 21.79 0.10 13.83
C VAL A 139 20.70 0.93 13.16
N ARG A 140 20.43 2.11 13.70
CA ARG A 140 19.61 3.17 13.09
C ARG A 140 20.49 4.33 12.67
N SER A 141 20.02 5.14 11.73
CA SER A 141 20.70 6.41 11.41
C SER A 141 20.83 7.33 12.62
N ALA A 142 19.84 7.32 13.52
CA ALA A 142 19.80 8.16 14.71
C ALA A 142 20.86 7.79 15.77
N ASP A 143 21.37 6.55 15.75
CA ASP A 143 22.40 6.12 16.71
C ASP A 143 23.75 6.86 16.48
N PHE A 144 23.88 7.54 15.34
CA PHE A 144 25.05 8.34 14.95
C PHE A 144 24.81 9.86 15.00
N GLU A 145 23.63 10.34 15.44
CA GLU A 145 23.30 11.78 15.44
C GLU A 145 23.75 12.52 16.71
N HIS A 146 24.13 11.80 17.79
CA HIS A 146 24.57 12.38 19.05
C HIS A 146 25.78 11.65 19.64
N PRO A 147 26.98 12.24 19.69
CA PRO A 147 28.01 11.73 20.57
C PRO A 147 27.53 11.89 22.02
N ARG A 148 27.58 10.82 22.82
CA ARG A 148 27.54 10.95 24.28
C ARG A 148 28.67 11.91 24.67
N LYS A 149 28.39 12.92 25.51
CA LYS A 149 29.38 13.88 26.01
C LYS A 149 30.64 13.12 26.49
N GLY A 150 31.78 13.35 25.83
CA GLY A 150 33.09 12.84 26.26
C GLY A 150 33.76 11.78 25.36
N ALA A 151 33.14 11.33 24.26
CA ALA A 151 33.82 10.49 23.28
C ALA A 151 34.12 11.30 21.99
N SER A 152 35.29 11.96 21.95
CA SER A 152 35.84 12.48 20.69
C SER A 152 36.37 11.30 19.86
N GLY A 153 35.46 10.66 19.13
CA GLY A 153 35.78 9.64 18.14
C GLY A 153 35.39 10.10 16.75
N TRP A 154 35.84 9.38 15.74
CA TRP A 154 35.60 9.59 14.29
C TRP A 154 34.11 9.77 13.85
N TRP A 155 33.18 9.69 14.80
CA TRP A 155 31.71 9.77 14.68
C TRP A 155 31.13 11.19 14.55
N GLU A 156 31.95 12.23 14.34
CA GLU A 156 31.47 13.63 14.32
C GLU A 156 30.77 14.06 13.00
N TRP A 157 30.60 13.18 12.01
CA TRP A 157 30.13 13.60 10.69
C TRP A 157 28.82 12.92 10.27
N LYS A 158 27.85 13.76 9.91
CA LYS A 158 26.79 13.38 8.96
C LYS A 158 27.50 12.98 7.67
N PRO A 159 27.21 11.79 7.11
CA PRO A 159 25.84 11.47 6.74
C PRO A 159 25.53 9.95 6.75
N HIS A 160 25.67 9.27 7.89
CA HIS A 160 25.36 7.84 8.04
C HIS A 160 23.98 7.42 7.51
N LYS A 161 22.99 8.33 7.53
CA LYS A 161 21.69 8.10 6.87
C LYS A 161 21.82 7.77 5.38
N ARG A 162 22.63 8.53 4.64
CA ARG A 162 22.83 8.35 3.20
C ARG A 162 23.64 7.07 2.90
N HIS A 163 24.60 6.74 3.78
CA HIS A 163 25.34 5.47 3.72
C HIS A 163 24.38 4.28 3.88
N LEU A 164 23.54 4.29 4.92
CA LEU A 164 22.53 3.25 5.17
C LEU A 164 21.51 3.15 4.03
N GLU A 165 21.02 4.27 3.49
CA GLU A 165 20.12 4.26 2.33
C GLU A 165 20.76 3.65 1.08
N GLY A 166 22.03 3.96 0.82
CA GLY A 166 22.80 3.37 -0.28
C GLY A 166 23.04 1.87 -0.10
N LEU A 167 23.46 1.45 1.10
CA LEU A 167 23.66 0.05 1.47
C LEU A 167 22.35 -0.75 1.41
N PHE A 168 21.23 -0.14 1.83
CA PHE A 168 19.90 -0.75 1.74
C PHE A 168 19.50 -0.97 0.28
N THR A 169 19.62 0.05 -0.58
CA THR A 169 19.32 -0.10 -2.01
C THR A 169 20.28 -1.08 -2.72
N ALA A 170 21.53 -1.22 -2.26
CA ALA A 170 22.45 -2.24 -2.75
C ALA A 170 22.27 -3.62 -2.11
N GLY A 171 21.24 -3.80 -1.27
CA GLY A 171 20.96 -5.05 -0.56
C GLY A 171 22.13 -5.59 0.27
N LYS A 172 22.98 -4.70 0.79
CA LYS A 172 24.06 -5.03 1.74
C LYS A 172 23.56 -5.05 3.18
N VAL A 173 22.53 -4.25 3.45
CA VAL A 173 21.76 -4.28 4.70
C VAL A 173 20.27 -4.41 4.40
N MET A 174 19.53 -4.98 5.33
CA MET A 174 18.07 -5.09 5.32
C MET A 174 17.48 -4.47 6.59
N VAL A 175 16.21 -4.08 6.53
CA VAL A 175 15.49 -3.59 7.71
C VAL A 175 14.98 -4.78 8.52
N VAL A 176 15.37 -4.88 9.78
CA VAL A 176 14.94 -5.96 10.69
C VAL A 176 13.75 -5.56 11.56
N GLU A 177 13.58 -4.27 11.84
CA GLU A 177 12.43 -3.75 12.59
C GLU A 177 12.31 -2.23 12.37
N ARG A 178 11.25 -1.64 12.94
CA ARG A 178 11.09 -0.19 13.06
C ARG A 178 10.97 0.22 14.51
N ARG A 179 11.76 1.20 14.93
CA ARG A 179 11.63 1.86 16.24
C ARG A 179 11.18 3.29 16.03
N ASN A 180 10.00 3.68 16.52
CA ASN A 180 9.40 4.99 16.25
C ASN A 180 9.33 5.32 14.74
N PHE A 181 9.03 4.31 13.92
CA PHE A 181 9.02 4.38 12.45
C PHE A 181 10.39 4.68 11.79
N GLN A 182 11.49 4.65 12.55
CA GLN A 182 12.85 4.66 12.02
C GLN A 182 13.28 3.22 11.73
N ARG A 183 13.90 2.99 10.56
CA ARG A 183 14.45 1.69 10.18
C ARG A 183 15.63 1.32 11.06
N VAL A 184 15.63 0.08 11.54
CA VAL A 184 16.80 -0.58 12.14
C VAL A 184 17.37 -1.53 11.09
N TYR A 185 18.64 -1.36 10.76
CA TYR A 185 19.32 -2.10 9.69
C TYR A 185 20.26 -3.15 10.25
N ASP A 186 20.26 -4.34 9.67
CA ASP A 186 21.29 -5.37 9.89
C ASP A 186 21.79 -5.91 8.54
N LEU A 187 22.90 -6.64 8.56
CA LEU A 187 23.52 -7.20 7.36
C LEU A 187 22.61 -8.23 6.69
N THR A 188 22.49 -8.16 5.37
CA THR A 188 21.61 -9.03 4.59
C THR A 188 21.85 -10.53 4.88
N HIS A 189 23.11 -10.95 5.07
CA HIS A 189 23.42 -12.36 5.34
C HIS A 189 23.01 -12.82 6.76
N ARG A 190 22.85 -11.91 7.72
CA ARG A 190 22.27 -12.23 9.05
C ARG A 190 20.77 -12.33 8.98
N VAL A 191 20.17 -11.42 8.20
CA VAL A 191 18.73 -11.42 7.99
C VAL A 191 18.31 -12.62 7.16
N MET A 192 19.06 -12.99 6.11
CA MET A 192 18.80 -14.09 5.18
C MET A 192 19.93 -15.15 5.22
N PRO A 193 20.12 -15.88 6.32
CA PRO A 193 21.31 -16.72 6.53
C PRO A 193 21.39 -17.97 5.63
N HIS A 194 20.27 -18.38 5.05
CA HIS A 194 20.22 -19.54 4.15
C HIS A 194 20.15 -19.15 2.67
N TRP A 195 20.12 -17.86 2.36
CA TRP A 195 20.03 -17.38 0.99
C TRP A 195 21.36 -17.54 0.27
N ASP A 196 21.31 -18.06 -0.95
CA ASP A 196 22.46 -18.21 -1.83
C ASP A 196 22.12 -17.65 -3.22
N ASP A 197 22.83 -16.60 -3.66
CA ASP A 197 22.60 -15.98 -4.95
C ASP A 197 22.92 -16.94 -6.13
N GLU A 198 23.73 -17.99 -5.94
CA GLU A 198 23.99 -18.98 -7.02
C GLU A 198 22.84 -19.97 -7.18
N ARG A 199 22.13 -20.28 -6.10
CA ARG A 199 21.06 -21.29 -6.07
C ARG A 199 19.67 -20.68 -6.20
N ASP A 200 19.41 -19.58 -5.50
CA ASP A 200 18.06 -19.05 -5.27
C ASP A 200 17.71 -17.86 -6.16
N LEU A 201 18.70 -17.25 -6.83
CA LEU A 201 18.49 -16.06 -7.65
C LEU A 201 17.70 -16.39 -8.92
N LEU A 202 16.61 -15.66 -9.13
CA LEU A 202 15.91 -15.64 -10.41
C LEU A 202 16.64 -14.73 -11.40
N SER A 203 16.58 -15.09 -12.69
CA SER A 203 16.92 -14.15 -13.75
C SER A 203 16.01 -12.91 -13.63
N GLN A 204 16.47 -11.75 -14.13
CA GLN A 204 15.64 -10.54 -14.11
C GLN A 204 14.32 -10.77 -14.86
N GLU A 205 14.35 -11.50 -15.98
CA GLU A 205 13.15 -11.81 -16.77
C GLU A 205 12.15 -12.67 -15.98
N ASP A 206 12.61 -13.74 -15.32
CA ASP A 206 11.76 -14.61 -14.53
C ASP A 206 11.17 -13.87 -13.31
N ALA A 207 11.99 -13.05 -12.64
CA ALA A 207 11.54 -12.23 -11.53
C ALA A 207 10.47 -11.20 -11.96
N GLU A 208 10.67 -10.51 -13.09
CA GLU A 208 9.68 -9.58 -13.63
C GLU A 208 8.40 -10.30 -14.08
N SER A 209 8.51 -11.48 -14.69
CA SER A 209 7.38 -12.34 -15.06
C SER A 209 6.53 -12.73 -13.84
N ALA A 210 7.18 -13.17 -12.76
CA ALA A 210 6.51 -13.48 -11.49
C ALA A 210 5.90 -12.24 -10.81
N MET A 211 6.53 -11.07 -10.92
CA MET A 211 5.93 -9.80 -10.48
C MET A 211 4.67 -9.45 -11.29
N LEU A 212 4.64 -9.71 -12.60
CA LEU A 212 3.45 -9.53 -13.42
C LEU A 212 2.34 -10.52 -13.02
N ASP A 213 2.68 -11.77 -12.70
CA ASP A 213 1.73 -12.76 -12.16
C ASP A 213 1.10 -12.27 -10.85
N ASN A 214 1.92 -11.78 -9.92
CA ASN A 214 1.45 -11.16 -8.69
C ASN A 214 0.57 -9.94 -8.95
N SER A 215 0.93 -9.08 -9.90
CA SER A 215 0.15 -7.91 -10.29
C SER A 215 -1.23 -8.31 -10.84
N ALA A 216 -1.27 -9.30 -11.73
CA ALA A 216 -2.50 -9.81 -12.33
C ALA A 216 -3.43 -10.41 -11.28
N ARG A 217 -2.88 -11.23 -10.36
CA ARG A 217 -3.63 -11.81 -9.24
C ARG A 217 -4.14 -10.74 -8.27
N SER A 218 -3.30 -9.77 -7.90
CA SER A 218 -3.69 -8.67 -7.01
C SER A 218 -4.80 -7.81 -7.63
N LEU A 219 -4.71 -7.51 -8.92
CA LEU A 219 -5.72 -6.70 -9.61
C LEU A 219 -7.01 -7.48 -9.88
N GLY A 220 -6.92 -8.79 -10.11
CA GLY A 220 -8.05 -9.67 -10.44
C GLY A 220 -8.52 -9.50 -11.87
N ILE A 221 -8.96 -8.29 -12.24
CA ILE A 221 -9.32 -7.89 -13.59
C ILE A 221 -8.48 -6.69 -14.02
N PHE A 222 -7.94 -6.74 -15.23
CA PHE A 222 -6.94 -5.74 -15.65
C PHE A 222 -6.86 -5.53 -17.15
N ARG A 223 -6.31 -4.37 -17.53
CA ARG A 223 -5.68 -4.16 -18.83
C ARG A 223 -4.19 -4.42 -18.71
N GLU A 224 -3.55 -4.85 -19.80
CA GLU A 224 -2.13 -5.20 -19.83
C GLU A 224 -1.25 -4.06 -19.30
N GLN A 225 -1.54 -2.82 -19.71
CA GLN A 225 -0.79 -1.63 -19.29
C GLN A 225 -0.88 -1.29 -17.80
N TRP A 226 -1.85 -1.86 -17.06
CA TRP A 226 -1.97 -1.61 -15.62
C TRP A 226 -0.99 -2.45 -14.79
N LEU A 227 -0.44 -3.54 -15.34
CA LEU A 227 0.40 -4.47 -14.59
C LEU A 227 1.77 -3.89 -14.24
N ALA A 228 2.40 -3.22 -15.20
CA ALA A 228 3.78 -2.74 -15.05
C ALA A 228 3.94 -1.74 -13.89
N ASP A 229 2.92 -0.90 -13.65
CA ASP A 229 2.99 0.12 -12.60
C ASP A 229 3.01 -0.49 -11.19
N TYR A 230 2.38 -1.66 -10.98
CA TYR A 230 2.22 -2.28 -9.67
C TYR A 230 3.56 -2.54 -8.97
N TYR A 231 4.60 -2.93 -9.72
CA TYR A 231 5.99 -3.09 -9.24
C TYR A 231 6.97 -2.06 -9.85
N ARG A 232 6.47 -0.96 -10.45
CA ARG A 232 7.28 0.03 -11.21
C ARG A 232 8.23 -0.59 -12.22
N LEU A 233 7.78 -1.61 -12.94
CA LEU A 233 8.56 -2.27 -13.98
C LEU A 233 8.78 -1.34 -15.17
N LYS A 234 10.03 -1.23 -15.61
CA LYS A 234 10.42 -0.40 -16.75
C LYS A 234 10.37 -1.22 -18.02
N ARG A 235 9.33 -1.01 -18.84
CA ARG A 235 9.15 -1.64 -20.16
C ARG A 235 9.20 -3.19 -20.13
N PRO A 236 8.42 -3.86 -19.25
CA PRO A 236 8.37 -5.31 -19.25
C PRO A 236 7.72 -5.85 -20.54
N ALA A 237 7.98 -7.11 -20.87
CA ALA A 237 7.47 -7.78 -22.06
C ALA A 237 5.97 -8.17 -21.96
N LEU A 238 5.09 -7.19 -21.71
CA LEU A 238 3.66 -7.39 -21.40
C LEU A 238 2.91 -8.24 -22.43
N LYS A 239 3.14 -7.97 -23.72
CA LYS A 239 2.44 -8.68 -24.81
C LYS A 239 2.81 -10.16 -24.83
N ASN A 240 4.10 -10.47 -24.67
CA ASN A 240 4.56 -11.86 -24.61
C ASN A 240 4.00 -12.56 -23.36
N TRP A 241 4.08 -11.90 -22.21
CA TRP A 241 3.52 -12.40 -20.96
C TRP A 241 2.02 -12.70 -21.09
N CYS A 242 1.22 -11.77 -21.64
CA CYS A 242 -0.23 -11.99 -21.81
C CYS A 242 -0.52 -13.17 -22.74
N ASN A 243 0.18 -13.27 -23.87
CA ASN A 243 0.00 -14.38 -24.81
C ASN A 243 0.28 -15.73 -24.15
N VAL A 244 1.39 -15.85 -23.42
CA VAL A 244 1.78 -17.09 -22.73
C VAL A 244 0.75 -17.45 -21.65
N ARG A 245 0.34 -16.48 -20.81
CA ARG A 245 -0.63 -16.72 -19.74
C ARG A 245 -2.03 -17.04 -20.25
N ALA A 246 -2.43 -16.45 -21.37
CA ALA A 246 -3.69 -16.77 -22.03
C ALA A 246 -3.66 -18.18 -22.62
N GLN A 247 -2.57 -18.59 -23.27
CA GLN A 247 -2.38 -19.97 -23.76
C GLN A 247 -2.40 -20.99 -22.61
N GLN A 248 -1.83 -20.63 -21.46
CA GLN A 248 -1.84 -21.44 -20.23
C GLN A 248 -3.18 -21.39 -19.47
N GLN A 249 -4.18 -20.65 -19.97
CA GLN A 249 -5.49 -20.46 -19.31
C GLN A 249 -5.38 -19.87 -17.89
N GLN A 250 -4.30 -19.16 -17.60
CA GLN A 250 -4.11 -18.46 -16.32
C GLN A 250 -4.80 -17.09 -16.30
N ILE A 251 -5.14 -16.57 -17.49
CA ILE A 251 -5.96 -15.38 -17.67
C ILE A 251 -7.03 -15.64 -18.73
N ILE A 252 -8.20 -15.05 -18.54
CA ILE A 252 -9.40 -15.26 -19.36
C ILE A 252 -9.81 -13.90 -19.95
N PRO A 253 -10.01 -13.79 -21.28
CA PRO A 253 -10.46 -12.54 -21.87
C PRO A 253 -11.94 -12.31 -21.55
N VAL A 254 -12.29 -11.08 -21.18
CA VAL A 254 -13.67 -10.64 -20.88
C VAL A 254 -13.94 -9.29 -21.54
N ASP A 255 -15.17 -9.06 -21.99
CA ASP A 255 -15.61 -7.76 -22.50
C ASP A 255 -16.29 -6.97 -21.37
N VAL A 256 -15.81 -5.76 -21.09
CA VAL A 256 -16.33 -4.91 -20.01
C VAL A 256 -16.96 -3.66 -20.60
N GLU A 257 -18.20 -3.37 -20.19
CA GLU A 257 -18.92 -2.17 -20.58
C GLU A 257 -18.09 -0.90 -20.38
N GLY A 258 -17.99 -0.07 -21.43
CA GLY A 258 -17.23 1.19 -21.44
C GLY A 258 -15.70 1.03 -21.49
N LEU A 259 -15.16 -0.18 -21.32
CA LEU A 259 -13.73 -0.45 -21.30
C LEU A 259 -13.26 -1.40 -22.42
N GLY A 260 -14.17 -2.17 -23.01
CA GLY A 260 -13.85 -3.18 -24.02
C GLY A 260 -13.13 -4.39 -23.41
N THR A 261 -12.25 -5.02 -24.19
CA THR A 261 -11.57 -6.25 -23.76
C THR A 261 -10.58 -6.01 -22.61
N LEU A 262 -10.76 -6.76 -21.53
CA LEU A 262 -9.87 -6.88 -20.38
C LEU A 262 -9.51 -8.35 -20.14
N TRP A 263 -8.58 -8.59 -19.24
CA TRP A 263 -8.17 -9.91 -18.77
C TRP A 263 -8.61 -10.13 -17.33
N LEU A 264 -9.17 -11.30 -17.04
CA LEU A 264 -9.47 -11.78 -15.70
C LEU A 264 -8.45 -12.86 -15.31
N HIS A 265 -7.84 -12.75 -14.14
CA HIS A 265 -7.00 -13.81 -13.60
C HIS A 265 -7.85 -15.03 -13.22
N SER A 266 -7.45 -16.23 -13.65
CA SER A 266 -8.26 -17.46 -13.58
C SER A 266 -8.68 -17.86 -12.16
N HIS A 267 -7.89 -17.48 -11.15
CA HIS A 267 -8.26 -17.62 -9.73
C HIS A 267 -9.66 -17.04 -9.38
N PHE A 268 -10.12 -16.02 -10.13
CA PHE A 268 -11.42 -15.38 -9.91
C PHE A 268 -12.53 -15.90 -10.84
N GLN A 269 -12.30 -16.99 -11.58
CA GLN A 269 -13.33 -17.61 -12.41
C GLN A 269 -14.62 -17.96 -11.63
N PRO A 270 -14.58 -18.49 -10.39
CA PRO A 270 -15.80 -18.71 -9.62
C PRO A 270 -16.59 -17.43 -9.30
N LEU A 271 -15.91 -16.27 -9.25
CA LEU A 271 -16.58 -14.97 -9.07
C LEU A 271 -17.10 -14.40 -10.39
N LEU A 272 -16.46 -14.73 -11.52
CA LEU A 272 -16.96 -14.38 -12.85
C LEU A 272 -18.35 -14.99 -13.08
N GLU A 273 -18.53 -16.26 -12.76
CA GLU A 273 -19.82 -16.94 -12.87
C GLU A 273 -20.90 -16.26 -12.02
N GLN A 274 -20.56 -15.82 -10.80
CA GLN A 274 -21.45 -15.06 -9.94
C GLN A 274 -21.78 -13.68 -10.51
N ALA A 275 -20.80 -12.99 -11.10
CA ALA A 275 -21.01 -11.70 -11.74
C ALA A 275 -21.96 -11.80 -12.94
N LEU A 276 -21.71 -12.78 -13.82
CA LEU A 276 -22.58 -13.05 -14.98
C LEU A 276 -24.01 -13.43 -14.58
N ALA A 277 -24.18 -14.05 -13.40
CA ALA A 277 -25.49 -14.36 -12.83
C ALA A 277 -26.12 -13.19 -12.02
N GLY A 278 -25.48 -12.01 -11.96
CA GLY A 278 -25.95 -10.85 -11.18
C GLY A 278 -25.90 -11.05 -9.66
N LYS A 279 -25.10 -12.00 -9.17
CA LYS A 279 -25.01 -12.41 -7.76
C LYS A 279 -23.78 -11.85 -7.04
N LEU A 280 -22.79 -11.33 -7.77
CA LEU A 280 -21.60 -10.73 -7.18
C LEU A 280 -21.90 -9.33 -6.67
N THR A 281 -21.99 -9.17 -5.35
CA THR A 281 -22.40 -7.90 -4.72
C THR A 281 -21.36 -7.37 -3.74
N ALA A 282 -21.03 -6.09 -3.88
CA ALA A 282 -20.25 -5.35 -2.90
C ALA A 282 -21.15 -4.80 -1.79
N THR A 283 -20.70 -4.97 -0.54
CA THR A 283 -21.41 -4.46 0.65
C THR A 283 -20.55 -3.58 1.54
N HIS A 284 -19.24 -3.59 1.32
CA HIS A 284 -18.30 -2.89 2.19
C HIS A 284 -18.36 -1.37 1.99
N SER A 285 -18.16 -0.62 3.07
CA SER A 285 -17.88 0.82 3.04
C SER A 285 -16.64 1.07 3.88
N ALA A 286 -15.70 1.87 3.37
CA ALA A 286 -14.41 2.05 4.02
C ALA A 286 -13.79 3.41 3.70
N VAL A 287 -13.02 3.93 4.65
CA VAL A 287 -12.05 5.00 4.44
C VAL A 287 -10.77 4.36 3.91
N LEU A 288 -10.32 4.77 2.72
CA LEU A 288 -9.11 4.24 2.10
C LEU A 288 -7.93 5.19 2.28
N SER A 289 -6.73 4.62 2.25
CA SER A 289 -5.51 5.42 2.11
C SER A 289 -5.42 6.03 0.70
N PRO A 290 -4.85 7.23 0.53
CA PRO A 290 -4.53 7.76 -0.79
C PRO A 290 -3.44 6.97 -1.54
N PHE A 291 -2.74 6.08 -0.83
CA PHE A 291 -1.79 5.13 -1.41
C PHE A 291 -2.31 3.70 -1.38
N ASP A 292 -3.63 3.52 -1.27
CA ASP A 292 -4.25 2.21 -1.38
C ASP A 292 -4.08 1.64 -2.79
N PRO A 293 -3.83 0.32 -2.96
CA PRO A 293 -3.73 -0.28 -4.27
C PRO A 293 -4.96 -0.12 -5.16
N VAL A 294 -6.13 0.23 -4.61
CA VAL A 294 -7.31 0.56 -5.41
C VAL A 294 -7.12 1.89 -6.17
N VAL A 295 -6.39 2.86 -5.62
CA VAL A 295 -6.35 4.25 -6.10
C VAL A 295 -4.96 4.78 -6.49
N TRP A 296 -3.87 4.08 -6.12
CA TRP A 296 -2.51 4.60 -6.32
C TRP A 296 -2.13 4.80 -7.80
N ASP A 297 -2.80 4.07 -8.69
CA ASP A 297 -2.64 4.13 -10.13
C ASP A 297 -3.80 4.98 -10.63
N ARG A 298 -3.49 6.25 -10.86
CA ARG A 298 -4.49 7.26 -11.22
C ARG A 298 -5.22 6.90 -12.50
N LYS A 299 -4.53 6.32 -13.49
CA LYS A 299 -5.14 5.96 -14.77
C LYS A 299 -6.13 4.83 -14.58
N ARG A 300 -5.77 3.82 -13.78
CA ARG A 300 -6.71 2.73 -13.44
C ARG A 300 -7.86 3.21 -12.57
N ALA A 301 -7.61 4.07 -11.59
CA ALA A 301 -8.66 4.63 -10.73
C ALA A 301 -9.67 5.46 -11.55
N GLU A 302 -9.19 6.27 -12.49
CA GLU A 302 -10.03 7.02 -13.44
C GLU A 302 -10.81 6.07 -14.36
N GLN A 303 -10.15 5.14 -15.04
CA GLN A 303 -10.80 4.24 -15.99
C GLN A 303 -11.80 3.27 -15.34
N LEU A 304 -11.42 2.65 -14.21
CA LEU A 304 -12.23 1.62 -13.57
C LEU A 304 -13.26 2.21 -12.62
N PHE A 305 -12.94 3.27 -11.88
CA PHE A 305 -13.81 3.83 -10.84
C PHE A 305 -14.38 5.20 -11.15
N ASP A 306 -14.04 5.81 -12.29
CA ASP A 306 -14.37 7.21 -12.59
C ASP A 306 -13.89 8.16 -11.47
N PHE A 307 -12.71 7.84 -10.93
CA PHE A 307 -12.16 8.52 -9.75
C PHE A 307 -10.88 9.27 -10.12
N SER A 308 -11.03 10.51 -10.58
CA SER A 308 -9.89 11.40 -10.79
C SER A 308 -9.43 11.99 -9.46
N TYR A 309 -8.19 11.68 -9.07
CA TYR A 309 -7.64 12.05 -7.77
C TYR A 309 -6.14 12.32 -7.86
N ARG A 310 -5.75 13.46 -7.26
CA ARG A 310 -4.35 13.82 -7.06
C ARG A 310 -4.14 14.13 -5.59
N LEU A 311 -3.16 13.47 -4.99
CA LEU A 311 -2.72 13.80 -3.64
C LEU A 311 -2.12 15.22 -3.62
N GLU A 312 -2.67 16.06 -2.76
CA GLU A 312 -2.39 17.51 -2.70
C GLU A 312 -1.49 17.91 -1.51
N CYS A 313 -0.91 16.93 -0.81
CA CYS A 313 -0.01 17.19 0.31
C CYS A 313 1.25 17.99 -0.10
N TYR A 314 1.66 17.91 -1.36
CA TYR A 314 2.76 18.69 -1.94
C TYR A 314 2.29 20.00 -2.60
N THR A 315 0.98 20.22 -2.68
CA THR A 315 0.38 21.43 -3.25
C THR A 315 0.28 22.50 -2.15
N PRO A 316 0.71 23.75 -2.40
CA PRO A 316 0.52 24.86 -1.47
C PRO A 316 -0.96 25.03 -1.11
N ALA A 317 -1.26 25.36 0.15
CA ALA A 317 -2.62 25.38 0.69
C ALA A 317 -3.66 26.14 -0.19
N PRO A 318 -3.38 27.33 -0.74
CA PRO A 318 -4.34 28.07 -1.57
C PRO A 318 -4.64 27.42 -2.93
N LYS A 319 -3.81 26.47 -3.39
CA LYS A 319 -3.98 25.78 -4.67
C LYS A 319 -4.59 24.38 -4.53
N ARG A 320 -4.96 23.98 -3.31
CA ARG A 320 -5.59 22.69 -3.02
C ARG A 320 -7.06 22.76 -3.44
N GLN A 321 -7.53 21.73 -4.14
CA GLN A 321 -8.92 21.58 -4.52
C GLN A 321 -9.71 20.86 -3.42
N TYR A 322 -9.12 19.81 -2.83
CA TYR A 322 -9.84 18.93 -1.92
C TYR A 322 -9.28 18.91 -0.50
N GLY A 323 -7.98 19.14 -0.31
CA GLY A 323 -7.38 19.11 1.03
C GLY A 323 -5.93 18.67 1.07
N TYR A 324 -5.35 18.54 2.27
CA TYR A 324 -3.93 18.16 2.40
C TYR A 324 -3.70 16.65 2.23
N PHE A 325 -4.41 15.83 3.01
CA PHE A 325 -4.23 14.37 3.03
C PHE A 325 -5.58 13.69 2.83
N VAL A 326 -6.05 13.76 1.59
CA VAL A 326 -7.41 13.38 1.21
C VAL A 326 -7.54 11.87 1.08
N LEU A 327 -8.47 11.31 1.85
CA LEU A 327 -8.80 9.89 1.96
C LEU A 327 -9.97 9.55 1.01
N PRO A 328 -9.83 8.61 0.07
CA PRO A 328 -10.96 8.15 -0.73
C PRO A 328 -12.01 7.41 0.11
N LEU A 329 -13.29 7.58 -0.23
CA LEU A 329 -14.40 6.90 0.43
C LEU A 329 -14.98 5.83 -0.49
N LEU A 330 -14.86 4.57 -0.07
CA LEU A 330 -15.47 3.43 -0.74
C LEU A 330 -16.87 3.19 -0.16
N HIS A 331 -17.85 2.97 -1.02
CA HIS A 331 -19.18 2.50 -0.64
C HIS A 331 -19.71 1.52 -1.69
N ARG A 332 -19.93 0.27 -1.28
CA ARG A 332 -20.63 -0.79 -2.03
C ARG A 332 -20.19 -0.90 -3.50
N GLY A 333 -18.88 -0.92 -3.73
CA GLY A 333 -18.32 -1.10 -5.07
C GLY A 333 -17.89 0.18 -5.79
N GLN A 334 -18.14 1.35 -5.20
CA GLN A 334 -17.87 2.65 -5.82
C GLN A 334 -17.01 3.55 -4.94
N LEU A 335 -16.16 4.36 -5.55
CA LEU A 335 -15.46 5.45 -4.87
C LEU A 335 -16.35 6.69 -4.90
N VAL A 336 -17.16 6.86 -3.85
CA VAL A 336 -18.27 7.81 -3.80
C VAL A 336 -17.88 9.22 -3.38
N GLY A 337 -16.67 9.39 -2.84
CA GLY A 337 -16.25 10.67 -2.31
C GLY A 337 -14.83 10.69 -1.76
N ARG A 338 -14.52 11.78 -1.07
CA ARG A 338 -13.21 12.15 -0.56
C ARG A 338 -13.36 12.82 0.80
N MET A 339 -12.43 12.57 1.72
CA MET A 339 -12.40 13.15 3.06
C MET A 339 -11.02 13.73 3.36
N ASP A 340 -10.92 15.03 3.61
CA ASP A 340 -9.75 15.63 4.26
C ASP A 340 -10.00 15.65 5.77
N ALA A 341 -9.10 15.03 6.53
CA ALA A 341 -9.28 14.88 7.97
C ALA A 341 -7.95 14.95 8.72
N LYS A 342 -8.01 15.19 10.02
CA LYS A 342 -6.87 15.23 10.93
C LYS A 342 -7.21 14.57 12.26
N MET A 343 -6.30 13.72 12.75
CA MET A 343 -6.45 13.13 14.08
C MET A 343 -5.73 13.99 15.14
N HIS A 344 -6.51 14.67 15.98
CA HIS A 344 -6.04 15.42 17.14
C HIS A 344 -5.84 14.49 18.34
N ARG A 345 -4.74 13.72 18.31
CA ARG A 345 -4.45 12.68 19.30
C ARG A 345 -4.46 13.15 20.76
N LYS A 346 -4.04 14.39 21.05
CA LYS A 346 -4.03 14.94 22.41
C LYS A 346 -5.43 15.12 23.00
N THR A 347 -6.42 15.41 22.15
CA THR A 347 -7.80 15.68 22.56
C THR A 347 -8.75 14.55 22.19
N GLY A 348 -8.26 13.48 21.53
CA GLY A 348 -9.11 12.38 21.06
C GLY A 348 -10.09 12.77 19.94
N VAL A 349 -9.83 13.83 19.17
CA VAL A 349 -10.79 14.29 18.14
C VAL A 349 -10.33 13.93 16.73
N LEU A 350 -11.17 13.23 15.97
CA LEU A 350 -11.04 13.13 14.52
C LEU A 350 -11.75 14.32 13.88
N ASP A 351 -10.99 15.29 13.39
CA ASP A 351 -11.52 16.47 12.71
C ASP A 351 -11.66 16.21 11.22
N VAL A 352 -12.90 16.11 10.73
CA VAL A 352 -13.23 15.99 9.31
C VAL A 352 -13.35 17.40 8.75
N ILE A 353 -12.22 17.93 8.27
CA ILE A 353 -12.09 19.30 7.75
C ILE A 353 -13.02 19.50 6.55
N SER A 354 -13.00 18.54 5.60
CA SER A 354 -13.91 18.57 4.46
C SER A 354 -14.29 17.19 3.93
N LEU A 355 -15.54 17.08 3.47
CA LEU A 355 -16.08 15.94 2.73
C LEU A 355 -16.57 16.40 1.36
N TRP A 356 -16.32 15.56 0.35
CA TRP A 356 -16.72 15.81 -1.03
C TRP A 356 -17.31 14.53 -1.59
N LEU A 357 -18.49 14.62 -2.21
CA LEU A 357 -19.03 13.50 -3.00
C LEU A 357 -18.56 13.64 -4.46
N GLN A 358 -18.50 12.51 -5.18
CA GLN A 358 -18.31 12.55 -6.63
C GLN A 358 -19.51 13.19 -7.33
N ASP A 359 -19.27 13.71 -8.52
CA ASP A 359 -20.34 14.24 -9.36
C ASP A 359 -21.39 13.15 -9.63
N GLY A 360 -22.67 13.52 -9.53
CA GLY A 360 -23.80 12.59 -9.68
C GLY A 360 -24.10 11.72 -8.46
N VAL A 361 -23.25 11.68 -7.43
CA VAL A 361 -23.53 10.94 -6.19
C VAL A 361 -24.45 11.75 -5.27
N LYS A 362 -25.65 11.22 -5.01
CA LYS A 362 -26.65 11.83 -4.14
C LYS A 362 -26.57 11.25 -2.71
N PRO A 363 -26.73 12.07 -1.65
CA PRO A 363 -26.66 11.64 -0.26
C PRO A 363 -27.92 10.86 0.18
N GLY A 364 -28.19 9.71 -0.42
CA GLY A 364 -29.28 8.83 -0.02
C GLY A 364 -29.04 8.13 1.33
N VAL A 365 -30.10 7.63 1.96
CA VAL A 365 -30.06 6.98 3.30
C VAL A 365 -28.98 5.91 3.42
N THR A 366 -28.86 5.02 2.43
CA THR A 366 -27.87 3.92 2.45
C THR A 366 -26.43 4.43 2.39
N LEU A 367 -26.17 5.46 1.57
CA LEU A 367 -24.85 6.08 1.45
C LEU A 367 -24.47 6.77 2.76
N GLN A 368 -25.37 7.57 3.31
CA GLN A 368 -25.16 8.26 4.58
C GLN A 368 -24.83 7.27 5.71
N LYS A 369 -25.64 6.22 5.87
CA LYS A 369 -25.38 5.18 6.87
C LYS A 369 -24.04 4.47 6.66
N GLY A 370 -23.71 4.15 5.40
CA GLY A 370 -22.45 3.46 5.07
C GLY A 370 -21.21 4.32 5.33
N LEU A 371 -21.25 5.61 4.94
CA LEU A 371 -20.16 6.55 5.20
C LEU A 371 -20.03 6.89 6.68
N PHE A 372 -21.16 7.08 7.38
CA PHE A 372 -21.16 7.26 8.83
C PHE A 372 -20.43 6.11 9.51
N GLN A 373 -20.84 4.86 9.24
CA GLN A 373 -20.21 3.68 9.85
C GLN A 373 -18.72 3.57 9.49
N ALA A 374 -18.34 3.85 8.23
CA ALA A 374 -16.95 3.77 7.81
C ALA A 374 -16.06 4.81 8.52
N ILE A 375 -16.57 6.04 8.72
CA ILE A 375 -15.87 7.10 9.43
C ILE A 375 -15.85 6.80 10.94
N ASP A 376 -16.95 6.30 11.50
CA ASP A 376 -17.06 5.91 12.90
C ASP A 376 -16.09 4.77 13.27
N ASP A 377 -16.06 3.71 12.45
CA ASP A 377 -15.10 2.60 12.59
C ASP A 377 -13.66 3.11 12.53
N PHE A 378 -13.38 4.03 11.60
CA PHE A 378 -12.06 4.63 11.44
C PHE A 378 -11.68 5.50 12.66
N ALA A 379 -12.61 6.29 13.17
CA ALA A 379 -12.41 7.11 14.35
C ALA A 379 -12.12 6.25 15.58
N ARG A 380 -12.89 5.17 15.79
CA ARG A 380 -12.66 4.19 16.87
C ARG A 380 -11.28 3.56 16.80
N TRP A 381 -10.87 3.09 15.62
CA TRP A 381 -9.54 2.50 15.42
C TRP A 381 -8.40 3.49 15.70
N GLN A 382 -8.63 4.77 15.42
CA GLN A 382 -7.70 5.85 15.76
C GLN A 382 -7.75 6.27 17.25
N GLN A 383 -8.57 5.60 18.06
CA GLN A 383 -8.85 5.93 19.46
C GLN A 383 -9.42 7.34 19.65
N ALA A 384 -10.19 7.83 18.67
CA ALA A 384 -10.94 9.06 18.83
C ALA A 384 -12.12 8.84 19.78
N THR A 385 -12.38 9.82 20.63
CA THR A 385 -13.59 9.92 21.46
C THR A 385 -14.67 10.73 20.78
N ARG A 386 -14.33 11.52 19.75
CA ARG A 386 -15.27 12.37 19.03
C ARG A 386 -14.87 12.56 17.57
N VAL A 387 -15.86 12.69 16.70
CA VAL A 387 -15.73 13.19 15.33
C VAL A 387 -16.30 14.60 15.24
N THR A 388 -15.60 15.53 14.61
CA THR A 388 -16.13 16.85 14.23
C THR A 388 -16.27 16.96 12.73
N LEU A 389 -17.31 17.66 12.26
CA LEU A 389 -17.53 17.91 10.84
C LEU A 389 -17.36 19.40 10.53
N GLY A 390 -16.44 19.70 9.62
CA GLY A 390 -16.26 21.01 9.01
C GLY A 390 -17.17 21.19 7.80
N ARG A 391 -16.60 21.22 6.59
CA ARG A 391 -17.36 21.37 5.34
C ARG A 391 -17.85 20.01 4.83
N TYR A 392 -19.12 19.87 4.47
CA TYR A 392 -19.64 18.67 3.82
C TYR A 392 -20.80 19.01 2.87
N PRO A 393 -21.16 18.11 1.93
CA PRO A 393 -22.22 18.37 0.97
C PRO A 393 -23.59 18.46 1.64
N GLU A 394 -24.47 19.31 1.10
CA GLU A 394 -25.83 19.46 1.61
C GLU A 394 -26.59 18.12 1.60
N GLY A 395 -27.36 17.86 2.66
CA GLY A 395 -28.13 16.63 2.83
C GLY A 395 -27.32 15.42 3.34
N LEU A 396 -25.99 15.49 3.41
CA LEU A 396 -25.16 14.49 4.07
C LEU A 396 -25.11 14.76 5.58
N PHE A 397 -25.40 13.76 6.42
CA PHE A 397 -25.30 13.86 7.89
C PHE A 397 -26.17 14.96 8.52
N ALA A 398 -27.37 15.18 7.96
CA ALA A 398 -28.29 16.25 8.39
C ALA A 398 -28.64 16.20 9.89
N ASP A 399 -28.61 15.01 10.49
CA ASP A 399 -28.95 14.74 11.90
C ASP A 399 -27.77 14.94 12.87
N VAL A 400 -26.52 15.01 12.37
CA VAL A 400 -25.29 15.13 13.18
C VAL A 400 -24.39 16.26 12.69
N ARG A 401 -24.98 17.46 12.51
CA ARG A 401 -24.35 18.59 11.79
C ARG A 401 -22.99 19.05 12.32
N HIS A 402 -22.71 18.81 13.60
CA HIS A 402 -21.46 19.20 14.28
C HIS A 402 -20.52 18.01 14.52
N GLY A 403 -20.84 16.84 13.96
CA GLY A 403 -20.20 15.57 14.27
C GLY A 403 -20.92 14.81 15.39
N TRP A 404 -20.24 13.82 15.95
CA TRP A 404 -20.80 12.89 16.94
C TRP A 404 -19.73 12.42 17.93
N GLU A 405 -20.17 12.01 19.12
CA GLU A 405 -19.32 11.35 20.11
C GLU A 405 -19.17 9.87 19.75
N ILE A 406 -18.01 9.31 20.03
CA ILE A 406 -17.72 7.89 19.86
C ILE A 406 -18.00 7.21 21.21
N ASP A 407 -19.00 6.33 21.22
CA ASP A 407 -19.26 5.53 22.40
C ASP A 407 -18.00 4.71 22.76
N PRO A 408 -17.51 4.77 24.01
CA PRO A 408 -16.48 3.84 24.45
C PRO A 408 -17.03 2.44 24.25
N ALA A 409 -16.31 1.63 23.47
CA ALA A 409 -16.76 0.29 23.11
C ALA A 409 -17.12 -0.50 24.39
N LEU A 410 -18.36 -0.99 24.46
CA LEU A 410 -18.85 -1.92 25.50
C LEU A 410 -18.02 -3.20 25.55
#